data_AF-A0A7J6QZG2-F1
#
_entry.id   AF-A0A7J6QZG2-F1
#
_cell.length_a   1.000
_cell.length_b   1.000
_cell.length_c   1.000
_cell.angle_alpha   90.00
_cell.angle_beta   90.00
_cell.angle_gamma   90.00
#
_symmetry.space_group_name_H-M   'P 1'
#
loop_
_entity.id
_entity.type
_entity.pdbx_description
1 polymer ?
#
loop_
_entity_poly.entity_id
_entity_poly.type
_entity_poly.pdbx_seq_one_letter_code
_entity_poly.pdbx_strand_id
1 'polypeptide(L)'
;RFYDAVAQSVLYGMFLAFPKSRMSFLDEFRKSIVSLFAFWTTGVVSEYPDTSHWKLNLGGGDVLVMMAKDTALTSTSPKINTRGDVIDDEAYAALSPQTTNPLAGRVRVQLKYSPLMQHHLRLKKYKACSSIVPVLMSHGGARSGDSERLELALKEGVKAAGVARGALRDYRQLSDQLKKEENALAFETFKEKRRLEARRKDIMEANVSEYSNYLVSLKTMQEEGANSNLEPDQD
;
A
#
# COMPACT_ATOMS: atom_id res chain seq x y z
N ARG A 1 7.45 -0.25 -21.75
CA ARG A 1 8.41 -1.15 -21.05
C ARG A 1 8.94 -0.55 -19.75
N PHE A 2 9.54 0.65 -19.74
CA PHE A 2 10.01 1.26 -18.47
C PHE A 2 8.89 1.45 -17.43
N TYR A 3 7.80 2.14 -17.80
CA TYR A 3 6.66 2.37 -16.88
C TYR A 3 5.98 1.08 -16.43
N ASP A 4 6.00 0.04 -17.26
CA ASP A 4 5.43 -1.27 -16.98
C ASP A 4 6.24 -2.01 -15.90
N ALA A 5 7.57 -2.00 -16.00
CA ALA A 5 8.45 -2.55 -14.97
C ALA A 5 8.32 -1.80 -13.62
N VAL A 6 8.18 -0.46 -13.67
CA VAL A 6 7.94 0.36 -12.47
C VAL A 6 6.59 0.01 -11.84
N ALA A 7 5.53 -0.06 -12.65
CA ALA A 7 4.19 -0.44 -12.24
C ALA A 7 4.16 -1.83 -11.58
N GLN A 8 4.85 -2.81 -12.17
CA GLN A 8 4.99 -4.16 -11.64
C GLN A 8 5.74 -4.17 -10.29
N SER A 9 6.84 -3.41 -10.19
CA SER A 9 7.62 -3.30 -8.94
C SER A 9 6.80 -2.68 -7.81
N VAL A 10 6.01 -1.65 -8.12
CA VAL A 10 5.11 -0.99 -7.16
C VAL A 10 4.00 -1.94 -6.72
N LEU A 11 3.39 -2.68 -7.65
CA LEU A 11 2.41 -3.71 -7.31
C LEU A 11 3.00 -4.71 -6.31
N TYR A 12 4.22 -5.20 -6.54
CA TYR A 12 4.85 -6.18 -5.65
C TYR A 12 5.17 -5.60 -4.27
N GLY A 13 5.64 -4.35 -4.22
CA GLY A 13 5.79 -3.63 -2.96
C GLY A 13 4.48 -3.52 -2.19
N MET A 14 3.39 -3.16 -2.87
CA MET A 14 2.05 -3.08 -2.27
C MET A 14 1.54 -4.45 -1.82
N PHE A 15 1.80 -5.49 -2.61
CA PHE A 15 1.42 -6.88 -2.30
C PHE A 15 2.05 -7.38 -1.00
N LEU A 16 3.32 -7.04 -0.78
CA LEU A 16 4.04 -7.40 0.45
C LEU A 16 3.60 -6.53 1.63
N ALA A 17 3.45 -5.23 1.43
CA ALA A 17 3.12 -4.28 2.50
C ALA A 17 1.66 -4.40 3.00
N PHE A 18 0.72 -4.76 2.12
CA PHE A 18 -0.73 -4.74 2.42
C PHE A 18 -1.38 -6.11 2.21
N PRO A 19 -1.14 -7.09 3.11
CA PRO A 19 -1.65 -8.45 2.95
C PRO A 19 -3.18 -8.52 2.92
N LYS A 20 -3.87 -7.67 3.69
CA LYS A 20 -5.35 -7.63 3.75
C LYS A 20 -5.99 -7.12 2.45
N SER A 21 -5.27 -6.32 1.66
CA SER A 21 -5.78 -5.69 0.45
C SER A 21 -5.49 -6.48 -0.83
N ARG A 22 -4.85 -7.65 -0.71
CA ARG A 22 -4.42 -8.46 -1.88
C ARG A 22 -5.58 -8.87 -2.79
N MET A 23 -6.75 -9.14 -2.21
CA MET A 23 -7.96 -9.50 -2.97
C MET A 23 -8.42 -8.39 -3.93
N SER A 24 -8.03 -7.14 -3.66
CA SER A 24 -8.36 -5.99 -4.52
C SER A 24 -7.36 -5.78 -5.66
N PHE A 25 -6.24 -6.52 -5.71
CA PHE A 25 -5.20 -6.39 -6.74
C PHE A 25 -5.54 -7.17 -8.01
N LEU A 26 -6.78 -7.00 -8.49
CA LEU A 26 -7.32 -7.63 -9.68
C LEU A 26 -6.74 -7.03 -10.97
N ASP A 27 -7.12 -7.59 -12.11
CA ASP A 27 -6.63 -7.15 -13.43
C ASP A 27 -6.93 -5.67 -13.71
N GLU A 28 -8.11 -5.18 -13.31
CA GLU A 28 -8.46 -3.76 -13.45
C GLU A 28 -7.53 -2.84 -12.65
N PHE A 29 -7.15 -3.25 -11.44
CA PHE A 29 -6.19 -2.51 -10.62
C PHE A 29 -4.80 -2.50 -11.26
N ARG A 30 -4.35 -3.65 -11.78
CA ARG A 30 -3.07 -3.75 -12.49
C ARG A 30 -3.02 -2.84 -13.71
N LYS A 31 -4.06 -2.88 -14.55
CA LYS A 31 -4.22 -1.99 -15.71
C LYS A 31 -4.23 -0.52 -15.31
N SER A 32 -4.92 -0.18 -14.22
CA SER A 32 -4.98 1.18 -13.68
C SER A 32 -3.61 1.69 -13.24
N ILE A 33 -2.82 0.87 -12.55
CA ILE A 33 -1.44 1.22 -12.17
C ILE A 33 -0.57 1.44 -13.42
N VAL A 34 -0.64 0.55 -14.40
CA VAL A 34 0.13 0.70 -15.65
C VAL A 34 -0.25 1.99 -16.37
N SER A 35 -1.53 2.28 -16.51
CA SER A 35 -2.01 3.52 -17.14
C SER A 35 -1.56 4.76 -16.37
N LEU A 36 -1.53 4.71 -15.04
CA LEU A 36 -1.04 5.81 -14.22
C LEU A 36 0.45 6.08 -14.45
N PHE A 37 1.29 5.05 -14.41
CA PHE A 37 2.73 5.21 -14.64
C PHE A 37 3.07 5.55 -16.10
N ALA A 38 2.31 5.02 -17.06
CA ALA A 38 2.40 5.41 -18.45
C ALA A 38 2.12 6.91 -18.58
N PHE A 39 0.98 7.37 -18.08
CA PHE A 39 0.62 8.78 -18.10
C PHE A 39 1.65 9.66 -17.39
N TRP A 40 2.17 9.23 -16.24
CA TRP A 40 3.14 10.02 -15.49
C TRP A 40 4.47 10.20 -16.22
N THR A 41 4.94 9.15 -16.89
CA THR A 41 6.25 9.13 -17.57
C THR A 41 6.19 9.72 -18.98
N THR A 42 5.12 9.46 -19.73
CA THR A 42 4.99 9.87 -21.15
C THR A 42 4.00 11.01 -21.37
N GLY A 43 3.09 11.27 -20.42
CA GLY A 43 1.97 12.18 -20.61
C GLY A 43 0.82 11.59 -21.44
N VAL A 44 0.91 10.32 -21.84
CA VAL A 44 -0.07 9.65 -22.71
C VAL A 44 -0.71 8.48 -21.98
N VAL A 45 -2.03 8.36 -22.09
CA VAL A 45 -2.81 7.26 -21.53
C VAL A 45 -2.66 6.03 -22.42
N SER A 46 -2.32 4.89 -21.83
CA SER A 46 -2.29 3.61 -22.56
C SER A 46 -3.72 3.10 -22.74
N GLU A 47 -4.15 2.89 -23.99
CA GLU A 47 -5.51 2.44 -24.30
C GLU A 47 -5.74 0.97 -23.93
N TYR A 48 -4.71 0.14 -24.08
CA TYR A 48 -4.78 -1.31 -23.83
C TYR A 48 -3.52 -1.76 -23.08
N PRO A 49 -3.40 -1.45 -21.78
CA PRO A 49 -2.31 -1.99 -20.97
C PRO A 49 -2.49 -3.51 -20.87
N ASP A 50 -1.55 -4.25 -21.46
CA ASP A 50 -1.45 -5.70 -21.27
C ASP A 50 -0.67 -5.97 -19.98
N THR A 51 -1.27 -6.75 -19.09
CA THR A 51 -0.76 -7.16 -17.78
C THR A 51 -0.65 -8.67 -17.65
N SER A 52 -0.91 -9.41 -18.74
CA SER A 52 -0.92 -10.87 -18.77
C SER A 52 0.46 -11.49 -18.53
N HIS A 53 1.53 -10.76 -18.84
CA HIS A 53 2.91 -11.19 -18.62
C HIS A 53 3.41 -11.01 -17.18
N TRP A 54 2.63 -10.35 -16.30
CA TRP A 54 3.02 -10.13 -14.92
C TRP A 54 2.88 -11.43 -14.11
N LYS A 55 3.99 -11.94 -13.58
CA LYS A 55 4.04 -13.19 -12.81
C LYS A 55 4.57 -12.94 -11.41
N LEU A 56 3.79 -13.24 -10.37
CA LEU A 56 4.25 -13.15 -8.98
C LEU A 56 4.38 -14.55 -8.37
N ASN A 57 5.59 -15.09 -8.41
CA ASN A 57 5.90 -16.40 -7.86
C ASN A 57 6.52 -16.25 -6.47
N LEU A 58 5.81 -16.66 -5.42
CA LEU A 58 6.31 -16.70 -4.03
C LEU A 58 6.61 -18.14 -3.57
N GLY A 59 6.99 -19.02 -4.50
CA GLY A 59 7.33 -20.43 -4.22
C GLY A 59 6.16 -21.43 -4.34
N GLY A 60 4.91 -20.97 -4.50
CA GLY A 60 3.71 -21.82 -4.65
C GLY A 60 3.02 -21.77 -6.02
N GLY A 61 3.64 -21.14 -7.03
CA GLY A 61 3.01 -20.81 -8.31
C GLY A 61 2.65 -19.33 -8.43
N ASP A 62 2.00 -18.95 -9.53
CA ASP A 62 1.66 -17.54 -9.81
C ASP A 62 0.47 -17.10 -8.98
N VAL A 63 0.76 -16.34 -7.93
CA VAL A 63 -0.22 -15.89 -6.93
C VAL A 63 -1.28 -14.98 -7.56
N LEU A 64 -0.92 -14.22 -8.60
CA LEU A 64 -1.87 -13.33 -9.28
C LEU A 64 -2.90 -14.10 -10.11
N VAL A 65 -2.53 -15.27 -10.64
CA VAL A 65 -3.44 -16.15 -11.40
C VAL A 65 -4.33 -16.95 -10.45
N MET A 66 -3.80 -17.39 -9.31
CA MET A 66 -4.59 -18.11 -8.29
C MET A 66 -5.70 -17.22 -7.71
N MET A 67 -5.39 -15.97 -7.35
CA MET A 67 -6.38 -15.03 -6.82
C MET A 67 -7.49 -14.69 -7.83
N ALA A 68 -7.16 -14.60 -9.11
CA ALA A 68 -8.15 -14.38 -10.16
C ALA A 68 -9.14 -15.56 -10.28
N LYS A 69 -8.68 -16.79 -10.04
CA LYS A 69 -9.53 -18.01 -10.06
C LYS A 69 -10.42 -18.11 -8.82
N ASP A 70 -9.88 -17.81 -7.63
CA ASP A 70 -10.64 -17.89 -6.37
C ASP A 70 -11.78 -16.85 -6.30
N THR A 71 -11.57 -15.68 -6.90
CA THR A 71 -12.60 -14.63 -7.00
C THR A 71 -13.72 -15.01 -7.98
N ALA A 72 -13.41 -15.78 -9.03
CA ALA A 72 -14.41 -16.28 -9.98
C ALA A 72 -15.28 -17.43 -9.41
N LEU A 73 -14.78 -18.15 -8.40
CA LEU A 73 -15.49 -19.24 -7.73
C LEU A 73 -16.44 -18.77 -6.62
N THR A 74 -16.25 -17.57 -6.08
CA THR A 74 -17.11 -16.99 -5.03
C THR A 74 -18.28 -16.16 -5.56
N SER A 75 -18.37 -15.97 -6.89
CA SER A 75 -19.55 -15.40 -7.55
C SER A 75 -20.58 -16.48 -7.92
N THR A 76 -21.05 -17.26 -6.94
CA THR A 76 -22.27 -18.09 -7.10
C THR A 76 -23.49 -17.30 -6.66
N SER A 77 -24.14 -16.65 -7.61
CA SER A 77 -25.60 -16.47 -7.57
C SER A 77 -26.19 -17.33 -8.69
N PRO A 78 -27.18 -18.20 -8.40
CA PRO A 78 -27.72 -19.09 -9.40
C PRO A 78 -28.75 -18.34 -10.25
N LYS A 79 -28.48 -18.17 -11.54
CA LYS A 79 -29.54 -17.99 -12.53
C LYS A 79 -29.74 -19.33 -13.23
N ILE A 80 -30.75 -20.05 -12.75
CA ILE A 80 -31.31 -21.25 -13.37
C ILE A 80 -32.07 -20.82 -14.64
N ASN A 81 -31.79 -21.53 -15.73
CA ASN A 81 -32.36 -21.40 -17.07
C ASN A 81 -33.87 -21.67 -17.12
N THR A 82 -34.55 -21.17 -18.16
CA THR A 82 -35.51 -22.00 -18.91
C THR A 82 -35.84 -21.42 -20.30
N ARG A 83 -36.01 -22.35 -21.25
CA ARG A 83 -36.32 -22.21 -22.69
C ARG A 83 -35.11 -21.79 -23.54
N GLY A 84 -34.41 -22.68 -24.25
CA GLY A 84 -34.89 -23.87 -24.94
C GLY A 84 -35.46 -23.43 -26.29
N ASP A 85 -34.58 -23.13 -27.23
CA ASP A 85 -34.87 -23.22 -28.66
C ASP A 85 -33.57 -23.47 -29.43
N VAL A 86 -33.68 -24.45 -30.32
CA VAL A 86 -32.70 -24.88 -31.30
C VAL A 86 -32.49 -23.74 -32.29
N ILE A 87 -31.24 -23.35 -32.56
CA ILE A 87 -30.93 -22.44 -33.68
C ILE A 87 -29.82 -23.08 -34.51
N ASP A 88 -30.19 -23.35 -35.75
CA ASP A 88 -29.41 -23.90 -36.84
C ASP A 88 -28.19 -23.03 -37.22
N ASP A 89 -27.14 -23.73 -37.66
CA ASP A 89 -25.91 -23.20 -38.26
C ASP A 89 -26.19 -22.58 -39.64
N GLU A 90 -26.80 -21.39 -39.72
CA GLU A 90 -26.84 -20.62 -40.99
C GLU A 90 -27.19 -19.13 -40.80
N ALA A 91 -26.40 -18.37 -40.03
CA ALA A 91 -26.61 -16.91 -39.91
C ALA A 91 -25.33 -16.08 -39.66
N TYR A 92 -24.15 -16.55 -40.10
CA TYR A 92 -22.87 -15.83 -39.91
C TYR A 92 -22.47 -14.88 -41.06
N ALA A 93 -23.41 -14.47 -41.93
CA ALA A 93 -23.10 -13.60 -43.08
C ALA A 93 -23.87 -12.26 -43.13
N ALA A 94 -24.72 -11.92 -42.14
CA ALA A 94 -25.60 -10.76 -42.24
C ALA A 94 -25.60 -9.84 -40.99
N LEU A 95 -24.44 -9.55 -40.41
CA LEU A 95 -24.26 -8.42 -39.51
C LEU A 95 -22.92 -7.73 -39.79
N SER A 96 -22.78 -7.23 -41.01
CA SER A 96 -21.89 -6.10 -41.28
C SER A 96 -22.67 -4.82 -40.97
N PRO A 97 -22.41 -4.11 -39.85
CA PRO A 97 -22.77 -2.72 -39.81
C PRO A 97 -21.90 -2.01 -40.85
N GLN A 98 -22.53 -1.56 -41.94
CA GLN A 98 -21.99 -0.50 -42.77
C GLN A 98 -21.72 0.71 -41.86
N THR A 99 -20.51 0.81 -41.34
CA THR A 99 -20.01 2.04 -40.74
C THR A 99 -19.70 3.00 -41.86
N THR A 100 -20.71 3.75 -42.26
CA THR A 100 -20.56 4.99 -43.01
C THR A 100 -19.76 5.98 -42.15
N ASN A 101 -18.69 6.53 -42.74
CA ASN A 101 -17.84 7.65 -42.29
C ASN A 101 -16.67 7.37 -41.30
N PRO A 102 -15.45 7.08 -41.79
CA PRO A 102 -14.23 7.12 -40.98
C PRO A 102 -13.62 8.54 -40.91
N LEU A 103 -14.44 9.55 -40.62
CA LEU A 103 -14.01 10.96 -40.49
C LEU A 103 -14.60 11.64 -39.24
N ALA A 104 -14.91 10.87 -38.20
CA ALA A 104 -15.22 11.39 -36.89
C ALA A 104 -13.94 11.93 -36.21
N GLY A 105 -13.74 13.24 -36.31
CA GLY A 105 -12.98 14.14 -35.43
C GLY A 105 -11.78 13.56 -34.67
N ARG A 106 -10.62 13.46 -35.34
CA ARG A 106 -9.34 13.38 -34.64
C ARG A 106 -9.11 14.67 -33.85
N VAL A 107 -9.18 14.60 -32.52
CA VAL A 107 -8.91 15.75 -31.65
C VAL A 107 -7.42 16.03 -31.71
N ARG A 108 -7.05 17.25 -32.12
CA ARG A 108 -5.66 17.72 -32.09
C ARG A 108 -5.34 18.19 -30.68
N VAL A 109 -4.45 17.49 -30.01
CA VAL A 109 -3.96 17.86 -28.69
C VAL A 109 -2.56 18.45 -28.84
N GLN A 110 -2.29 19.56 -28.16
CA GLN A 110 -0.93 20.11 -28.07
C GLN A 110 -0.05 19.14 -27.29
N LEU A 111 1.10 18.79 -27.85
CA LEU A 111 2.12 18.01 -27.15
C LEU A 111 2.57 18.78 -25.91
N LYS A 112 2.25 18.23 -24.73
CA LYS A 112 2.73 18.72 -23.45
C LYS A 112 3.91 17.85 -23.01
N TYR A 113 4.78 18.41 -22.17
CA TYR A 113 5.73 17.59 -21.44
C TYR A 113 4.99 16.57 -20.58
N SER A 114 5.58 15.39 -20.39
CA SER A 114 5.07 14.45 -19.40
C SER A 114 5.07 15.10 -18.01
N PRO A 115 4.11 14.74 -17.13
CA PRO A 115 4.05 15.31 -15.78
C PRO A 115 5.38 15.18 -15.01
N LEU A 116 6.08 14.06 -15.17
CA LEU A 116 7.38 13.83 -14.55
C LEU A 116 8.44 14.82 -15.07
N MET A 117 8.51 15.01 -16.39
CA MET A 117 9.44 15.96 -16.99
C MET A 117 9.09 17.40 -16.59
N GLN A 118 7.81 17.76 -16.59
CA GLN A 118 7.36 19.07 -16.15
C GLN A 118 7.73 19.34 -14.70
N HIS A 119 7.58 18.35 -13.82
CA HIS A 119 8.01 18.44 -12.42
C HIS A 119 9.53 18.63 -12.31
N HIS A 120 10.32 17.85 -13.05
CA HIS A 120 11.77 17.97 -13.07
C HIS A 120 12.24 19.37 -13.53
N LEU A 121 11.65 19.88 -14.62
CA LEU A 121 11.96 21.19 -15.16
C LEU A 121 11.63 22.32 -14.16
N ARG A 122 10.50 22.21 -13.45
CA ARG A 122 10.13 23.15 -12.37
C ARG A 122 11.13 23.14 -11.23
N LEU A 123 11.52 21.95 -10.74
CA LEU A 123 12.48 21.82 -9.64
C LEU A 123 13.84 22.41 -9.95
N LYS A 124 14.31 22.22 -11.19
CA LYS A 124 15.63 22.70 -11.64
C LYS A 124 15.63 24.16 -12.09
N LYS A 125 14.49 24.88 -11.95
CA LYS A 125 14.33 26.30 -12.30
C LYS A 125 14.84 26.63 -13.72
N TYR A 126 14.69 25.71 -14.67
CA TYR A 126 15.14 25.95 -16.05
C TYR A 126 14.28 27.06 -16.68
N LYS A 127 14.89 28.25 -16.88
CA LYS A 127 14.25 29.39 -17.56
C LYS A 127 13.99 29.13 -19.06
N ALA A 128 14.59 28.09 -19.64
CA ALA A 128 14.53 27.78 -21.07
C ALA A 128 13.30 26.96 -21.51
N CYS A 129 12.30 26.76 -20.65
CA CYS A 129 11.09 26.00 -21.01
C CYS A 129 10.12 26.74 -21.95
N SER A 130 10.47 27.95 -22.41
CA SER A 130 9.57 28.84 -23.16
C SER A 130 9.67 28.73 -24.69
N SER A 131 10.54 27.87 -25.24
CA SER A 131 10.77 27.78 -26.70
C SER A 131 10.33 26.46 -27.33
N ILE A 132 9.39 25.72 -26.72
CA ILE A 132 8.79 24.58 -27.42
C ILE A 132 7.60 25.07 -28.24
N VAL A 133 7.76 25.01 -29.56
CA VAL A 133 6.65 25.19 -30.50
C VAL A 133 5.60 24.13 -30.21
N PRO A 134 4.33 24.49 -29.97
CA PRO A 134 3.29 23.52 -29.71
C PRO A 134 3.09 22.64 -30.95
N VAL A 135 3.55 21.39 -30.87
CA VAL A 135 3.28 20.39 -31.90
C VAL A 135 1.87 19.84 -31.65
N LEU A 136 0.98 20.03 -32.61
CA LEU A 136 -0.36 19.46 -32.56
C LEU A 136 -0.30 18.00 -33.01
N MET A 137 -0.61 17.07 -32.12
CA MET A 137 -0.73 15.65 -32.47
C MET A 137 -2.21 15.27 -32.57
N SER A 138 -2.54 14.52 -33.61
CA SER A 138 -3.85 13.90 -33.76
C SER A 138 -3.94 12.72 -32.79
N HIS A 139 -4.84 12.80 -31.81
CA HIS A 139 -5.13 11.68 -30.91
C HIS A 139 -6.42 10.97 -31.33
N GLY A 140 -6.51 9.66 -31.06
CA GLY A 140 -7.77 8.94 -31.17
C GLY A 140 -8.75 9.55 -30.18
N GLY A 141 -9.88 10.09 -30.66
CA GLY A 141 -10.82 10.87 -29.84
C GLY A 141 -11.57 10.08 -28.77
N ALA A 142 -11.22 8.81 -28.54
CA ALA A 142 -12.05 7.90 -27.76
C ALA A 142 -12.17 8.28 -26.28
N ARG A 143 -11.16 8.91 -25.63
CA ARG A 143 -11.20 9.16 -24.17
C ARG A 143 -10.42 10.38 -23.66
N SER A 144 -10.75 11.58 -24.15
CA SER A 144 -10.27 12.85 -23.56
C SER A 144 -10.42 12.92 -22.03
N GLY A 145 -11.48 12.31 -21.47
CA GLY A 145 -11.77 12.32 -20.04
C GLY A 145 -10.84 11.45 -19.17
N ASP A 146 -10.15 10.45 -19.75
CA ASP A 146 -9.27 9.58 -18.96
C ASP A 146 -8.00 10.30 -18.52
N SER A 147 -7.50 11.23 -19.35
CA SER A 147 -6.39 12.09 -18.98
C SER A 147 -6.74 13.00 -17.79
N GLU A 148 -7.93 13.59 -17.78
CA GLU A 148 -8.39 14.45 -16.68
C GLU A 148 -8.59 13.66 -15.38
N ARG A 149 -9.14 12.45 -15.47
CA ARG A 149 -9.28 11.53 -14.34
C ARG A 149 -7.92 11.18 -13.73
N LEU A 150 -6.93 10.88 -14.56
CA LEU A 150 -5.57 10.59 -14.09
C LEU A 150 -4.88 11.82 -13.50
N GLU A 151 -5.11 13.02 -14.04
CA GLU A 151 -4.64 14.27 -13.40
C GLU A 151 -5.29 14.51 -12.02
N LEU A 152 -6.59 14.21 -11.87
CA LEU A 152 -7.27 14.30 -10.59
C LEU A 152 -6.68 13.28 -9.59
N ALA A 153 -6.51 12.03 -10.03
CA ALA A 153 -5.91 10.97 -9.23
C ALA A 153 -4.49 11.33 -8.77
N LEU A 154 -3.70 12.03 -9.60
CA LEU A 154 -2.38 12.54 -9.20
C LEU A 154 -2.49 13.59 -8.10
N LYS A 155 -3.43 14.55 -8.20
CA LYS A 155 -3.65 15.57 -7.16
C LYS A 155 -4.06 14.94 -5.83
N GLU A 156 -4.93 13.94 -5.87
CA GLU A 156 -5.34 13.17 -4.69
C GLU A 156 -4.18 12.36 -4.12
N GLY A 157 -3.38 11.71 -4.97
CA GLY A 157 -2.19 10.97 -4.57
C GLY A 157 -1.17 11.85 -3.83
N VAL A 158 -0.97 13.10 -4.27
CA VAL A 158 -0.10 14.05 -3.55
C VAL A 158 -0.63 14.38 -2.16
N LYS A 159 -1.95 14.56 -2.02
CA LYS A 159 -2.59 14.79 -0.71
C LYS A 159 -2.43 13.58 0.20
N ALA A 160 -2.71 12.37 -0.31
CA ALA A 160 -2.56 11.12 0.42
C ALA A 160 -1.10 10.89 0.87
N ALA A 161 -0.13 11.17 0.00
CA ALA A 161 1.30 11.11 0.35
C ALA A 161 1.70 12.15 1.42
N GLY A 162 1.00 13.28 1.48
CA GLY A 162 1.14 14.26 2.56
C GLY A 162 0.67 13.70 3.90
N VAL A 163 -0.53 13.11 3.92
CA VAL A 163 -1.10 12.46 5.11
C VAL A 163 -0.21 11.32 5.61
N ALA A 164 0.23 10.43 4.72
CA ALA A 164 1.10 9.31 5.06
C ALA A 164 2.46 9.76 5.65
N ARG A 165 3.04 10.85 5.12
CA ARG A 165 4.26 11.45 5.70
C ARG A 165 4.01 12.04 7.08
N GLY A 166 2.84 12.64 7.31
CA GLY A 166 2.41 13.09 8.62
C GLY A 166 2.35 11.93 9.62
N ALA A 167 1.58 10.89 9.30
CA ALA A 167 1.45 9.70 10.14
C ALA A 167 2.81 9.03 10.44
N LEU A 168 3.71 8.95 9.46
CA LEU A 168 5.06 8.40 9.66
C LEU A 168 5.89 9.24 10.64
N ARG A 169 5.78 10.56 10.59
CA ARG A 169 6.48 11.45 11.52
C ARG A 169 5.94 11.26 12.93
N ASP A 170 4.63 11.20 13.09
CA ASP A 170 3.97 11.06 14.38
C ASP A 170 4.31 9.69 15.01
N TYR A 171 4.30 8.62 14.20
CA TYR A 171 4.79 7.30 14.61
C TYR A 171 6.24 7.31 15.08
N ARG A 172 7.14 8.00 14.36
CA ARG A 172 8.56 8.11 14.76
C ARG A 172 8.70 8.85 16.09
N GLN A 173 7.97 9.94 16.27
CA GLN A 173 7.98 10.69 17.54
C GLN A 173 7.52 9.82 18.70
N LEU A 174 6.42 9.07 18.52
CA LEU A 174 5.93 8.15 19.54
C LEU A 174 6.94 7.03 19.82
N SER A 175 7.55 6.44 18.79
CA SER A 175 8.58 5.42 18.95
C SER A 175 9.80 5.93 19.71
N ASP A 176 10.22 7.17 19.46
CA ASP A 176 11.35 7.79 20.15
C ASP A 176 11.00 8.11 21.61
N GLN A 177 9.75 8.50 21.89
CA GLN A 177 9.25 8.70 23.27
C GLN A 177 9.24 7.39 24.06
N LEU A 178 8.66 6.32 23.50
CA LEU A 178 8.62 5.01 24.13
C LEU A 178 10.03 4.47 24.43
N LYS A 179 10.98 4.67 23.51
CA LYS A 179 12.39 4.31 23.77
C LYS A 179 13.01 5.11 24.92
N LYS A 180 12.65 6.38 25.09
CA LYS A 180 13.16 7.19 26.21
C LYS A 180 12.56 6.70 27.53
N GLU A 181 11.27 6.40 27.56
CA GLU A 181 10.58 5.85 28.73
C GLU A 181 11.15 4.48 29.12
N GLU A 182 11.35 3.59 28.15
CA GLU A 182 11.97 2.28 28.36
C GLU A 182 13.37 2.41 28.96
N ASN A 183 14.20 3.31 28.41
CA ASN A 183 15.54 3.56 28.94
C ASN A 183 15.52 4.19 30.34
N ALA A 184 14.55 5.07 30.64
CA ALA A 184 14.39 5.67 31.96
C ALA A 184 14.03 4.60 33.01
N LEU A 185 13.07 3.72 32.69
CA LEU A 185 12.69 2.59 33.55
C LEU A 185 13.84 1.60 33.72
N ALA A 186 14.57 1.29 32.64
CA ALA A 186 15.77 0.44 32.72
C ALA A 186 16.85 1.07 33.62
N PHE A 187 17.00 2.39 33.59
CA PHE A 187 17.94 3.09 34.46
C PHE A 187 17.49 3.09 35.93
N GLU A 188 16.21 3.31 36.20
CA GLU A 188 15.65 3.27 37.57
C GLU A 188 15.78 1.87 38.19
N THR A 189 15.42 0.84 37.43
CA THR A 189 15.57 -0.56 37.87
C THR A 189 17.04 -0.91 38.12
N PHE A 190 17.96 -0.45 37.27
CA PHE A 190 19.40 -0.60 37.50
C PHE A 190 19.86 0.11 38.79
N LYS A 191 19.37 1.32 39.05
CA LYS A 191 19.71 2.10 40.25
C LYS A 191 19.20 1.43 41.52
N GLU A 192 17.96 0.95 41.53
CA GLU A 192 17.39 0.22 42.67
C GLU A 192 18.09 -1.12 42.90
N LYS A 193 18.41 -1.87 41.83
CA LYS A 193 19.22 -3.08 41.93
C LYS A 193 20.57 -2.81 42.59
N ARG A 194 21.29 -1.78 42.13
CA ARG A 194 22.60 -1.40 42.69
C ARG A 194 22.49 -0.98 44.16
N ARG A 195 21.41 -0.28 44.54
CA ARG A 195 21.13 0.10 45.93
C ARG A 195 20.90 -1.14 46.82
N LEU A 196 20.11 -2.10 46.34
CA LEU A 196 19.86 -3.36 47.05
C LEU A 196 21.13 -4.20 47.17
N GLU A 197 21.97 -4.24 46.13
CA GLU A 197 23.27 -4.93 46.17
C GLU A 197 24.24 -4.32 47.17
N ALA A 198 24.35 -2.98 47.21
CA ALA A 198 25.15 -2.28 48.21
C ALA A 198 24.66 -2.59 49.63
N ARG A 199 23.34 -2.48 49.87
CA ARG A 199 22.76 -2.79 51.18
C ARG A 199 22.94 -4.27 51.56
N ARG A 200 22.80 -5.20 50.61
CA ARG A 200 23.09 -6.63 50.82
C ARG A 200 24.52 -6.82 51.31
N LYS A 201 25.48 -6.14 50.70
CA LYS A 201 26.89 -6.22 51.11
C LYS A 201 27.08 -5.72 52.54
N ASP A 202 26.50 -4.55 52.86
CA ASP A 202 26.61 -3.97 54.21
C ASP A 202 26.02 -4.89 55.30
N ILE A 203 24.86 -5.52 55.04
CA ILE A 203 24.23 -6.43 56.00
C ILE A 203 25.05 -7.73 56.13
N MET A 204 25.57 -8.27 55.02
CA MET A 204 26.46 -9.45 55.06
C MET A 204 27.74 -9.19 55.87
N GLU A 205 28.24 -7.96 55.89
CA GLU A 205 29.39 -7.54 56.70
C GLU A 205 29.03 -7.28 58.17
N ALA A 206 27.80 -6.86 58.47
CA ALA A 206 27.38 -6.48 59.83
C ALA A 206 26.76 -7.62 60.67
N ASN A 207 25.80 -8.39 60.15
CA ASN A 207 25.17 -9.52 60.84
C ASN A 207 24.30 -10.38 59.88
N VAL A 208 24.72 -11.63 59.65
CA VAL A 208 24.08 -12.56 58.69
C VAL A 208 22.64 -12.93 59.08
N SER A 209 22.33 -12.94 60.39
CA SER A 209 21.00 -13.32 60.91
C SER A 209 19.90 -12.28 60.64
N GLU A 210 20.23 -10.99 60.57
CA GLU A 210 19.26 -9.96 60.19
C GLU A 210 18.93 -10.02 58.69
N TYR A 211 19.91 -10.42 57.87
CA TYR A 211 19.71 -10.60 56.43
C TYR A 211 18.73 -11.73 56.12
N SER A 212 18.82 -12.86 56.84
CA SER A 212 17.87 -13.96 56.67
C SER A 212 16.43 -13.55 57.01
N ASN A 213 16.24 -12.75 58.07
CA ASN A 213 14.93 -12.26 58.46
C ASN A 213 14.35 -11.29 57.41
N TYR A 214 15.19 -10.44 56.81
CA TYR A 214 14.79 -9.55 55.73
C TYR A 214 14.40 -10.29 54.44
N LEU A 215 15.15 -11.33 54.05
CA LEU A 215 14.80 -12.13 52.87
C LEU A 215 13.46 -12.87 53.04
N VAL A 216 13.20 -13.36 54.25
CA VAL A 216 11.91 -13.97 54.58
C VAL A 216 10.78 -12.92 54.51
N SER A 217 11.01 -11.72 55.03
CA SER A 217 10.04 -10.61 54.97
C SER A 217 9.73 -10.14 53.54
N LEU A 218 10.74 -10.05 52.68
CA LEU A 218 10.55 -9.73 51.26
C LEU A 218 9.74 -10.81 50.54
N LYS A 219 10.03 -12.09 50.83
CA LYS A 219 9.31 -13.22 50.24
C LYS A 219 7.83 -13.20 50.65
N THR A 220 7.54 -12.96 51.93
CA THR A 220 6.16 -12.80 52.41
C THR A 220 5.44 -11.62 51.75
N MET A 221 6.10 -10.46 51.59
CA MET A 221 5.49 -9.31 50.90
C MET A 221 5.21 -9.57 49.42
N GLN A 222 6.06 -10.36 48.76
CA GLN A 222 5.89 -10.71 47.36
C GLN A 222 4.78 -11.76 47.16
N GLU A 223 4.62 -12.69 48.11
CA GLU A 223 3.51 -13.65 48.16
C GLU A 223 2.18 -12.95 48.48
N GLU A 224 2.17 -11.97 49.38
CA GLU A 224 0.98 -11.16 49.71
C GLU A 224 0.56 -10.25 48.54
N GLY A 225 1.51 -9.58 47.88
CA GLY A 225 1.24 -8.74 46.69
C GLY A 225 0.86 -9.53 45.44
N ALA A 226 1.23 -10.81 45.36
CA ALA A 226 0.77 -11.73 44.31
C ALA A 226 -0.66 -12.24 44.58
N ASN A 227 -1.02 -12.47 45.86
CA ASN A 227 -2.37 -12.89 46.25
C ASN A 227 -3.41 -11.75 46.19
N SER A 228 -2.99 -10.49 46.36
CA SER A 228 -3.90 -9.33 46.29
C SER A 228 -4.33 -8.93 44.88
N ASN A 229 -3.74 -9.51 43.82
CA ASN A 229 -4.13 -9.26 42.42
C ASN A 229 -5.12 -10.31 41.87
N LEU A 230 -5.68 -11.17 42.74
CA LEU A 230 -6.56 -12.28 42.38
C LEU A 230 -7.95 -12.21 43.05
N GLU A 231 -8.36 -11.07 43.61
CA GLU A 231 -9.79 -10.83 43.90
C GLU A 231 -10.45 -10.17 42.68
N PRO A 232 -11.21 -10.91 41.85
CA PRO A 232 -12.17 -10.28 40.97
C PRO A 232 -13.33 -9.74 41.81
N ASP A 233 -13.70 -8.48 41.55
CA ASP A 233 -14.97 -7.89 41.99
C ASP A 233 -16.10 -8.91 41.78
N GLN A 234 -16.69 -9.38 42.88
CA GLN A 234 -18.00 -10.03 42.88
C GLN A 234 -18.98 -9.13 43.63
N ASP A 235 -19.87 -8.56 42.81
CA ASP A 235 -21.22 -8.02 43.04
C ASP A 235 -21.42 -6.79 43.94
#